data_AF-A0A7C4KN64-F1
#
_entry.id   AF-A0A7C4KN64-F1
#
_cell.length_a   1.000
_cell.length_b   1.000
_cell.length_c   1.000
_cell.angle_alpha   90.00
_cell.angle_beta   90.00
_cell.angle_gamma   90.00
#
_symmetry.space_group_name_H-M   'P 1'
#
loop_
_entity.id
_entity.type
_entity.pdbx_description
1 polymer ?
#
loop_
_entity_poly.entity_id
_entity_poly.type
_entity_poly.pdbx_seq_one_letter_code
_entity_poly.pdbx_strand_id
1 'polypeptide(L)'
;MNHGALIFLSAFVTIAFSWAGLVMTPQLQLGRLEPVPQPAPQPDYPTARPGLAQQGLQVYRSMGCAECHTQQVRPEGDVERGWGQRRTVAQDYLADRPLLVGSLRLGPDLANFGVREAGRFAVPWKYATETNHLEETEAWLYRHLYQPRGQAPRSIMPSYAFLFERRPIRPGQSADAMALRVEEGQGGRWPEQVVPGPKARALVAYLMSLRADAPVFEAPLPGAAEAAAKQSATNAPAGGTTNQVSAPISTNTVSP
;
A
#
# COMPACT_ATOMS: atom_id res chain seq x y z
N MET A 1 9.96 -29.42 53.41
CA MET A 1 9.77 -29.25 51.95
C MET A 1 11.12 -29.45 51.26
N ASN A 2 11.55 -30.68 51.03
CA ASN A 2 12.96 -30.95 50.67
C ASN A 2 13.22 -30.94 49.16
N HIS A 3 12.17 -30.80 48.35
CA HIS A 3 12.25 -30.81 46.88
C HIS A 3 11.98 -29.43 46.26
N GLY A 4 11.84 -28.37 47.06
CA GLY A 4 11.54 -27.02 46.55
C GLY A 4 12.56 -26.53 45.52
N ALA A 5 13.86 -26.74 45.80
CA ALA A 5 14.94 -26.37 44.88
C ALA A 5 14.90 -27.17 43.56
N LEU A 6 14.58 -28.47 43.63
CA LEU A 6 14.46 -29.33 42.44
C LEU A 6 13.27 -28.94 41.56
N ILE A 7 12.10 -28.69 42.17
CA ILE A 7 10.89 -28.25 41.46
C ILE A 7 11.13 -26.90 40.78
N PHE A 8 11.76 -25.96 41.50
CA PHE A 8 12.12 -24.65 40.94
C PHE A 8 13.08 -24.80 39.75
N LEU A 9 14.14 -25.60 39.89
CA LEU A 9 15.11 -25.82 38.82
C LEU A 9 14.46 -26.45 37.60
N SER A 10 13.61 -27.47 37.77
CA SER A 10 12.91 -28.09 36.65
C SER A 10 11.98 -27.11 35.93
N ALA A 11 11.20 -26.32 36.69
CA ALA A 11 10.30 -25.33 36.12
C ALA A 11 11.08 -24.25 35.34
N PHE A 12 12.19 -23.77 35.91
CA PHE A 12 13.06 -22.80 35.26
C PHE A 12 13.65 -23.35 33.96
N VAL A 13 14.17 -24.58 33.97
CA VAL A 13 14.75 -25.22 32.77
C VAL A 13 13.70 -25.42 31.68
N THR A 14 12.50 -25.88 32.03
CA THR A 14 11.40 -26.03 31.06
C THR A 14 11.02 -24.70 30.41
N ILE A 15 10.88 -23.63 31.20
CA ILE A 15 10.57 -22.29 30.68
C ILE A 15 11.72 -21.76 29.82
N ALA A 16 12.97 -21.88 30.28
CA ALA A 16 14.14 -21.42 29.55
C ALA A 16 14.31 -22.14 28.21
N PHE A 17 14.12 -23.47 28.19
CA PHE A 17 14.17 -24.26 26.97
C PHE A 17 13.02 -23.92 26.02
N SER A 18 11.81 -23.75 26.54
CA SER A 18 10.65 -23.31 25.75
C SER A 18 10.88 -21.93 25.14
N TRP A 19 11.43 -20.98 25.91
CA TRP A 19 11.76 -19.64 25.41
C TRP A 19 12.87 -19.69 24.36
N ALA A 20 13.93 -20.49 24.58
CA ALA A 20 15.01 -20.65 23.62
C ALA A 20 14.50 -21.25 22.30
N GLY A 21 13.69 -22.31 22.37
CA GLY A 21 13.11 -22.95 21.20
C GLY A 21 12.16 -22.04 20.42
N LEU A 22 11.29 -21.29 21.11
CA LEU A 22 10.26 -20.46 20.47
C LEU A 22 10.74 -19.06 20.06
N VAL A 23 11.72 -18.48 20.75
CA VAL A 23 12.18 -17.09 20.50
C VAL A 23 13.55 -17.07 19.85
N MET A 24 14.52 -17.80 20.41
CA MET A 24 15.90 -17.75 19.92
C MET A 24 16.05 -18.45 18.56
N THR A 25 15.43 -19.63 18.37
CA THR A 25 15.54 -20.38 17.11
C THR A 25 15.04 -19.57 15.89
N PRO A 26 13.83 -18.99 15.88
CA PRO A 26 13.40 -18.14 14.76
C PRO A 26 14.30 -16.92 14.57
N GLN A 27 14.80 -16.30 15.65
CA GLN A 27 15.70 -15.16 15.55
C GLN A 27 17.03 -15.52 14.87
N LEU A 28 17.57 -16.70 15.16
CA LEU A 28 18.80 -17.21 14.52
C LEU A 28 18.56 -17.60 13.05
N GLN A 29 17.39 -18.16 12.73
CA GLN A 29 17.04 -18.60 11.38
C GLN A 29 16.63 -17.45 10.45
N LEU A 30 15.81 -16.52 10.94
CA LEU A 30 15.12 -15.51 10.14
C LEU A 30 15.61 -14.09 10.39
N GLY A 31 16.18 -13.81 11.58
CA GLY A 31 16.53 -12.45 12.00
C GLY A 31 17.68 -11.80 11.23
N ARG A 32 18.40 -12.58 10.41
CA ARG A 32 19.50 -12.12 9.54
C ARG A 32 19.13 -12.11 8.05
N LEU A 33 17.88 -12.40 7.71
CA LEU A 33 17.44 -12.37 6.31
C LEU A 33 17.34 -10.92 5.84
N GLU A 34 17.93 -10.65 4.68
CA GLU A 34 17.81 -9.38 3.98
C GLU A 34 16.82 -9.49 2.82
N PRO A 35 16.17 -8.38 2.43
CA PRO A 35 15.34 -8.36 1.23
C PRO A 35 16.12 -8.81 0.00
N VAL A 36 15.52 -9.67 -0.82
CA VAL A 36 16.10 -10.08 -2.10
C VAL A 36 15.97 -8.91 -3.08
N PRO A 37 17.09 -8.41 -3.66
CA PRO A 37 17.04 -7.35 -4.67
C PRO A 37 16.26 -7.80 -5.91
N GLN A 38 15.51 -6.88 -6.52
CA GLN A 38 14.82 -7.18 -7.77
C GLN A 38 15.81 -7.11 -8.95
N PRO A 39 15.73 -8.03 -9.93
CA PRO A 39 16.57 -7.96 -11.11
C PRO A 39 16.20 -6.71 -11.94
N ALA A 40 17.21 -6.06 -12.50
CA ALA A 40 16.99 -4.93 -13.41
C ALA A 40 16.08 -5.36 -14.58
N PRO A 41 15.11 -4.53 -15.01
CA PRO A 41 14.98 -3.09 -14.74
C PRO A 41 14.01 -2.74 -13.60
N GLN A 42 13.53 -3.69 -12.79
CA GLN A 42 12.58 -3.38 -11.72
C GLN A 42 13.23 -2.52 -10.62
N PRO A 43 12.56 -1.45 -10.15
CA PRO A 43 13.04 -0.66 -9.03
C PRO A 43 12.93 -1.43 -7.71
N ASP A 44 13.75 -1.04 -6.73
CA ASP A 44 13.67 -1.59 -5.38
C ASP A 44 12.26 -1.40 -4.79
N TYR A 45 11.70 -2.48 -4.27
CA TYR A 45 10.35 -2.53 -3.73
C TYR A 45 10.33 -3.30 -2.39
N PRO A 46 9.63 -2.80 -1.36
CA PRO A 46 8.84 -1.57 -1.34
C PRO A 46 9.72 -0.32 -1.24
N THR A 47 9.27 0.78 -1.85
CA THR A 47 9.95 2.07 -1.73
C THR A 47 9.79 2.64 -0.32
N ALA A 48 10.86 3.23 0.22
CA ALA A 48 10.81 3.87 1.53
C ALA A 48 9.81 5.03 1.53
N ARG A 49 8.99 5.12 2.58
CA ARG A 49 8.01 6.22 2.71
C ARG A 49 8.71 7.57 2.92
N PRO A 50 8.20 8.66 2.31
CA PRO A 50 8.66 10.01 2.60
C PRO A 50 8.54 10.35 4.09
N GLY A 51 9.37 11.28 4.58
CA GLY A 51 9.45 11.61 6.01
C GLY A 51 8.10 12.00 6.64
N LEU A 52 7.26 12.76 5.92
CA LEU A 52 5.93 13.15 6.40
C LEU A 52 4.98 11.94 6.51
N ALA A 53 5.06 11.00 5.56
CA ALA A 53 4.28 9.76 5.60
C ALA A 53 4.75 8.83 6.74
N GLN A 54 6.03 8.83 7.10
CA GLN A 54 6.51 8.09 8.28
C GLN A 54 5.94 8.68 9.59
N GLN A 55 5.87 10.01 9.70
CA GLN A 55 5.19 10.66 10.83
C GLN A 55 3.69 10.31 10.84
N GLY A 56 3.07 10.28 9.65
CA GLY A 56 1.68 9.89 9.46
C GLY A 56 1.37 8.47 9.90
N LEU A 57 2.29 7.53 9.67
CA LEU A 57 2.17 6.15 10.18
C LEU A 57 2.08 6.12 11.71
N GLN A 58 2.83 6.97 12.41
CA GLN A 58 2.74 7.07 13.88
C GLN A 58 1.39 7.66 14.31
N VAL A 59 0.87 8.64 13.57
CA VAL A 59 -0.49 9.17 13.81
C VAL A 59 -1.51 8.05 13.61
N TYR A 60 -1.47 7.33 12.49
CA TYR A 60 -2.35 6.20 12.18
C TYR A 60 -2.37 5.15 13.29
N ARG A 61 -1.21 4.82 13.86
CA ARG A 61 -1.07 3.94 15.03
C ARG A 61 -1.74 4.51 16.27
N SER A 62 -1.39 5.74 16.64
CA SER A 62 -1.90 6.39 17.85
C SER A 62 -3.41 6.62 17.84
N MET A 63 -3.99 6.71 16.63
CA MET A 63 -5.43 6.89 16.41
C MET A 63 -6.19 5.56 16.38
N GLY A 64 -5.51 4.41 16.44
CA GLY A 64 -6.14 3.09 16.39
C GLY A 64 -6.80 2.77 15.06
N CYS A 65 -6.36 3.40 13.95
CA CYS A 65 -7.03 3.23 12.66
C CYS A 65 -7.00 1.76 12.16
N ALA A 66 -5.97 1.00 12.54
CA ALA A 66 -5.81 -0.43 12.22
C ALA A 66 -6.90 -1.33 12.84
N GLU A 67 -7.61 -0.85 13.86
CA GLU A 67 -8.72 -1.61 14.48
C GLU A 67 -10.00 -1.58 13.64
N CYS A 68 -10.11 -0.63 12.70
CA CYS A 68 -11.27 -0.51 11.81
C CYS A 68 -10.93 -0.81 10.35
N HIS A 69 -9.68 -0.60 9.96
CA HIS A 69 -9.22 -0.69 8.58
C HIS A 69 -8.08 -1.67 8.46
N THR A 70 -8.26 -2.66 7.58
CA THR A 70 -7.15 -3.52 7.19
C THR A 70 -6.26 -2.84 6.15
N GLN A 71 -5.03 -3.32 6.07
CA GLN A 71 -4.10 -3.01 4.99
C GLN A 71 -3.63 -4.33 4.39
N GLN A 72 -4.55 -5.18 3.96
CA GLN A 72 -4.28 -6.51 3.43
C GLN A 72 -5.32 -6.89 2.37
N VAL A 73 -5.02 -6.69 1.09
CA VAL A 73 -5.91 -7.11 0.00
C VAL A 73 -5.87 -8.63 -0.13
N ARG A 74 -7.02 -9.28 0.05
CA ARG A 74 -7.20 -10.72 -0.13
C ARG A 74 -7.41 -11.05 -1.60
N PRO A 75 -6.97 -12.23 -2.07
CA PRO A 75 -7.14 -12.63 -3.47
C PRO A 75 -8.61 -12.74 -3.85
N GLU A 76 -9.45 -13.27 -2.95
CA GLU A 76 -10.88 -13.41 -3.16
C GLU A 76 -11.65 -12.30 -2.45
N GLY A 77 -12.61 -11.73 -3.15
CA GLY A 77 -13.51 -10.67 -2.70
C GLY A 77 -12.92 -9.26 -2.75
N ASP A 78 -11.67 -9.03 -2.30
CA ASP A 78 -11.12 -7.66 -2.23
C ASP A 78 -10.69 -7.11 -3.60
N VAL A 79 -10.14 -7.96 -4.47
CA VAL A 79 -9.75 -7.57 -5.82
C VAL A 79 -11.00 -7.25 -6.64
N GLU A 80 -12.05 -8.07 -6.54
CA GLU A 80 -13.33 -7.87 -7.20
C GLU A 80 -14.07 -6.63 -6.66
N ARG A 81 -13.84 -6.26 -5.39
CA ARG A 81 -14.30 -4.99 -4.81
C ARG A 81 -13.53 -3.77 -5.31
N GLY A 82 -12.45 -3.95 -6.08
CA GLY A 82 -11.57 -2.86 -6.52
C GLY A 82 -10.69 -2.29 -5.42
N TRP A 83 -10.43 -3.05 -4.35
CA TRP A 83 -9.58 -2.57 -3.24
C TRP A 83 -8.09 -2.70 -3.52
N GLY A 84 -7.71 -3.51 -4.50
CA GLY A 84 -6.35 -3.70 -5.01
C GLY A 84 -6.38 -4.33 -6.40
N GLN A 85 -5.29 -4.22 -7.16
CA GLN A 85 -5.15 -4.91 -8.46
C GLN A 85 -4.73 -6.37 -8.29
N ARG A 86 -4.10 -6.68 -7.15
CA ARG A 86 -3.63 -8.01 -6.76
C ARG A 86 -3.78 -8.18 -5.25
N ARG A 87 -3.63 -9.41 -4.77
CA ARG A 87 -3.49 -9.68 -3.34
C ARG A 87 -2.21 -9.05 -2.78
N THR A 88 -2.25 -8.63 -1.53
CA THR A 88 -1.04 -8.22 -0.79
C THR A 88 -0.20 -9.44 -0.43
N VAL A 89 1.13 -9.28 -0.42
CA VAL A 89 2.11 -10.30 -0.07
C VAL A 89 3.08 -9.78 0.98
N ALA A 90 3.88 -10.66 1.60
CA ALA A 90 4.83 -10.28 2.64
C ALA A 90 5.80 -9.17 2.20
N GLN A 91 6.19 -9.15 0.93
CA GLN A 91 7.09 -8.15 0.36
C GLN A 91 6.52 -6.71 0.49
N ASP A 92 5.20 -6.53 0.44
CA ASP A 92 4.55 -5.21 0.51
C ASP A 92 4.79 -4.52 1.87
N TYR A 93 5.13 -5.29 2.91
CA TYR A 93 5.28 -4.82 4.29
C TYR A 93 6.72 -4.76 4.79
N LEU A 94 7.72 -4.99 3.93
CA LEU A 94 9.12 -5.04 4.37
C LEU A 94 9.60 -3.72 5.00
N ALA A 95 9.04 -2.59 4.57
CA ALA A 95 9.32 -1.27 5.11
C ALA A 95 8.48 -0.90 6.37
N ASP A 96 7.56 -1.78 6.80
CA ASP A 96 6.64 -1.52 7.91
C ASP A 96 7.08 -2.18 9.21
N ARG A 97 7.45 -1.36 10.20
CA ARG A 97 7.83 -1.85 11.53
C ARG A 97 7.22 -0.98 12.65
N PRO A 98 6.38 -1.55 13.54
CA PRO A 98 5.67 -2.82 13.38
C PRO A 98 4.67 -2.81 12.21
N LEU A 99 4.35 -4.00 11.69
CA LEU A 99 3.35 -4.19 10.63
C LEU A 99 1.93 -3.90 11.14
N LEU A 100 1.07 -3.32 10.29
CA LEU A 100 -0.32 -2.98 10.61
C LEU A 100 -1.29 -3.51 9.55
N VAL A 101 -1.39 -4.84 9.44
CA VAL A 101 -2.34 -5.47 8.49
C VAL A 101 -3.81 -5.27 8.88
N GLY A 102 -4.07 -4.90 10.14
CA GLY A 102 -5.39 -4.68 10.73
C GLY A 102 -6.05 -5.98 11.23
N SER A 103 -6.93 -5.84 12.23
CA SER A 103 -7.60 -6.94 12.93
C SER A 103 -9.04 -7.16 12.44
N LEU A 104 -9.76 -6.07 12.16
CA LEU A 104 -11.16 -6.05 11.79
C LEU A 104 -11.41 -5.13 10.58
N ARG A 105 -12.52 -5.36 9.88
CA ARG A 105 -12.97 -4.57 8.73
C ARG A 105 -14.33 -3.92 8.99
N LEU A 106 -14.30 -2.83 9.74
CA LEU A 106 -15.45 -1.94 9.88
C LEU A 106 -15.49 -0.91 8.74
N GLY A 107 -14.32 -0.47 8.29
CA GLY A 107 -14.13 0.34 7.10
C GLY A 107 -13.51 -0.45 5.94
N PRO A 108 -13.35 0.18 4.76
CA PRO A 108 -12.67 -0.43 3.62
C PRO A 108 -11.19 -0.69 3.92
N ASP A 109 -10.62 -1.67 3.23
CA ASP A 109 -9.17 -1.88 3.22
C ASP A 109 -8.43 -0.64 2.67
N LEU A 110 -7.25 -0.34 3.17
CA LEU A 110 -6.46 0.85 2.83
C LEU A 110 -5.12 0.55 2.15
N ALA A 111 -4.74 -0.71 1.91
CA ALA A 111 -3.41 -1.08 1.43
C ALA A 111 -2.99 -0.39 0.12
N ASN A 112 -3.98 -0.04 -0.72
CA ASN A 112 -3.79 0.63 -2.00
C ASN A 112 -4.46 2.00 -2.05
N PHE A 113 -4.76 2.63 -0.92
CA PHE A 113 -5.55 3.87 -0.89
C PHE A 113 -4.94 4.97 -1.77
N GLY A 114 -3.62 5.15 -1.71
CA GLY A 114 -2.90 6.19 -2.45
C GLY A 114 -2.89 6.04 -3.96
N VAL A 115 -3.30 4.88 -4.48
CA VAL A 115 -3.33 4.60 -5.92
C VAL A 115 -4.74 4.40 -6.47
N ARG A 116 -5.81 4.53 -5.66
CA ARG A 116 -7.25 4.38 -6.02
C ARG A 116 -7.80 5.46 -6.95
N GLU A 117 -7.04 5.86 -7.96
CA GLU A 117 -7.49 6.75 -9.03
C GLU A 117 -8.53 6.05 -9.95
N ALA A 118 -9.38 6.83 -10.61
CA ALA A 118 -10.37 6.30 -11.54
C ALA A 118 -9.67 5.59 -12.72
N GLY A 119 -10.18 4.44 -13.13
CA GLY A 119 -9.63 3.69 -14.28
C GLY A 119 -8.41 2.81 -14.00
N ARG A 120 -7.80 2.89 -12.81
CA ARG A 120 -6.67 2.01 -12.41
C ARG A 120 -7.08 0.67 -11.81
N PHE A 121 -8.35 0.50 -11.46
CA PHE A 121 -8.92 -0.72 -10.89
C PHE A 121 -10.15 -1.13 -11.68
N ALA A 122 -10.45 -2.43 -11.65
CA ALA A 122 -11.61 -3.01 -12.33
C ALA A 122 -12.95 -2.38 -11.89
N VAL A 123 -13.02 -1.87 -10.66
CA VAL A 123 -14.18 -1.15 -10.13
C VAL A 123 -13.75 0.28 -9.79
N PRO A 124 -14.39 1.31 -10.38
CA PRO A 124 -14.15 2.69 -10.01
C PRO A 124 -14.39 2.89 -8.51
N TRP A 125 -13.49 3.60 -7.84
CA TRP A 125 -13.72 3.95 -6.45
C TRP A 125 -15.02 4.76 -6.33
N LYS A 126 -15.86 4.45 -5.34
CA LYS A 126 -17.22 5.05 -5.23
C LYS A 126 -17.21 6.58 -5.15
N TYR A 127 -16.12 7.17 -4.66
CA TYR A 127 -15.94 8.61 -4.56
C TYR A 127 -14.96 9.15 -5.59
N ALA A 128 -14.62 8.34 -6.61
CA ALA A 128 -13.80 8.78 -7.72
C ALA A 128 -14.60 9.66 -8.68
N THR A 129 -14.00 10.77 -9.08
CA THR A 129 -14.44 11.58 -10.22
C THR A 129 -13.75 11.08 -11.49
N GLU A 130 -14.25 11.42 -12.68
CA GLU A 130 -13.59 11.06 -13.96
C GLU A 130 -12.18 11.65 -14.08
N THR A 131 -11.87 12.71 -13.32
CA THR A 131 -10.58 13.42 -13.30
C THR A 131 -9.65 13.00 -12.18
N ASN A 132 -10.17 12.41 -11.09
CA ASN A 132 -9.48 11.84 -9.92
C ASN A 132 -8.00 12.19 -9.71
N HIS A 133 -7.69 13.48 -9.65
CA HIS A 133 -6.34 13.96 -9.38
C HIS A 133 -5.98 13.67 -7.91
N LEU A 134 -4.70 13.40 -7.63
CA LEU A 134 -4.19 13.13 -6.27
C LEU A 134 -4.62 14.20 -5.25
N GLU A 135 -4.70 15.46 -5.68
CA GLU A 135 -5.13 16.60 -4.88
C GLU A 135 -6.62 16.53 -4.47
N GLU A 136 -7.51 16.06 -5.35
CA GLU A 136 -8.93 15.89 -5.03
C GLU A 136 -9.13 14.79 -4.00
N THR A 137 -8.35 13.70 -4.11
CA THR A 137 -8.35 12.59 -3.16
C THR A 137 -7.84 13.04 -1.79
N GLU A 138 -6.76 13.82 -1.76
CA GLU A 138 -6.23 14.43 -0.55
C GLU A 138 -7.26 15.36 0.11
N ALA A 139 -7.91 16.25 -0.66
CA ALA A 139 -8.94 17.15 -0.15
C ALA A 139 -10.16 16.37 0.40
N TRP A 140 -10.58 15.31 -0.28
CA TRP A 140 -11.64 14.42 0.21
C TRP A 140 -11.25 13.76 1.53
N LEU A 141 -10.00 13.28 1.66
CA LEU A 141 -9.48 12.67 2.87
C LEU A 141 -9.56 13.61 4.07
N TYR A 142 -9.15 14.88 3.91
CA TYR A 142 -9.27 15.86 4.99
C TYR A 142 -10.73 16.08 5.40
N ARG A 143 -11.65 16.22 4.43
CA ARG A 143 -13.08 16.36 4.72
C ARG A 143 -13.65 15.12 5.42
N HIS A 144 -13.23 13.93 4.99
CA HIS A 144 -13.66 12.66 5.57
C HIS A 144 -13.15 12.50 7.00
N LEU A 145 -11.88 12.81 7.28
CA LEU A 145 -11.33 12.78 8.63
C LEU A 145 -12.02 13.80 9.54
N TYR A 146 -12.28 15.01 9.05
CA TYR A 146 -12.96 16.05 9.82
C TYR A 146 -14.42 15.68 10.12
N GLN A 147 -15.20 15.28 9.11
CA GLN A 147 -16.60 14.90 9.28
C GLN A 147 -16.96 13.69 8.39
N PRO A 148 -16.73 12.46 8.87
CA PRO A 148 -16.91 11.24 8.05
C PRO A 148 -18.32 11.11 7.51
N ARG A 149 -19.34 11.41 8.33
CA ARG A 149 -20.75 11.37 7.95
C ARG A 149 -21.13 12.44 6.91
N GLY A 150 -20.34 13.49 6.78
CA GLY A 150 -20.54 14.51 5.74
C GLY A 150 -20.08 14.06 4.35
N GLN A 151 -19.13 13.12 4.27
CA GLN A 151 -18.68 12.53 3.00
C GLN A 151 -19.32 11.17 2.72
N ALA A 152 -19.64 10.41 3.77
CA ALA A 152 -20.26 9.10 3.71
C ALA A 152 -21.38 9.02 4.78
N PRO A 153 -22.65 9.30 4.42
CA PRO A 153 -23.74 9.45 5.39
C PRO A 153 -23.92 8.28 6.36
N ARG A 154 -23.64 7.06 5.91
CA ARG A 154 -23.73 5.82 6.71
C ARG A 154 -22.40 5.41 7.36
N SER A 155 -21.40 6.28 7.39
CA SER A 155 -20.11 5.97 8.00
C SER A 155 -20.23 5.89 9.52
N ILE A 156 -19.70 4.80 10.08
CA ILE A 156 -19.52 4.60 11.51
C ILE A 156 -18.15 5.08 12.01
N MET A 157 -17.31 5.62 11.12
CA MET A 157 -15.99 6.15 11.47
C MET A 157 -16.13 7.34 12.44
N PRO A 158 -15.35 7.37 13.54
CA PRO A 158 -15.27 8.53 14.43
C PRO A 158 -14.77 9.77 13.69
N SER A 159 -15.21 10.95 14.14
CA SER A 159 -14.65 12.21 13.63
C SER A 159 -13.28 12.47 14.26
N TYR A 160 -12.31 12.84 13.43
CA TYR A 160 -10.98 13.27 13.82
C TYR A 160 -10.85 14.80 13.74
N ALA A 161 -11.93 15.53 14.00
CA ALA A 161 -11.96 17.00 13.96
C ALA A 161 -10.88 17.66 14.86
N PHE A 162 -10.45 16.98 15.92
CA PHE A 162 -9.38 17.42 16.81
C PHE A 162 -7.97 17.46 16.15
N LEU A 163 -7.80 16.87 14.97
CA LEU A 163 -6.56 17.01 14.19
C LEU A 163 -6.53 18.31 13.34
N PHE A 164 -7.60 19.11 13.40
CA PHE A 164 -7.79 20.33 12.63
C PHE A 164 -7.84 21.54 13.56
N GLU A 165 -7.44 22.69 13.04
CA GLU A 165 -7.37 23.94 13.78
C GLU A 165 -8.32 24.97 13.18
N ARG A 166 -9.03 25.69 14.05
CA ARG A 166 -9.78 26.89 13.67
C ARG A 166 -8.86 28.09 13.76
N ARG A 167 -8.77 28.86 12.68
CA ARG A 167 -7.92 30.05 12.59
C ARG A 167 -8.71 31.22 12.01
N PRO A 168 -8.62 32.44 12.57
CA PRO A 168 -9.26 33.60 11.96
C PRO A 168 -8.54 34.01 10.68
N ILE A 169 -9.28 34.39 9.66
CA ILE A 169 -8.76 35.02 8.44
C ILE A 169 -8.59 36.51 8.72
N ARG A 170 -7.35 36.96 8.87
CA ARG A 170 -7.04 38.37 9.18
C ARG A 170 -7.20 39.25 7.93
N PRO A 171 -7.44 40.57 8.08
CA PRO A 171 -7.42 41.52 6.97
C PRO A 171 -6.15 41.39 6.14
N GLY A 172 -6.30 41.28 4.81
CA GLY A 172 -5.19 41.10 3.88
C GLY A 172 -4.69 39.67 3.73
N GLN A 173 -5.29 38.69 4.41
CA GLN A 173 -5.03 37.26 4.20
C GLN A 173 -6.15 36.63 3.37
N SER A 174 -5.80 35.80 2.40
CA SER A 174 -6.75 34.89 1.76
C SER A 174 -6.99 33.67 2.65
N ALA A 175 -8.07 32.94 2.38
CA ALA A 175 -8.24 31.63 2.97
C ALA A 175 -7.06 30.71 2.60
N ASP A 176 -6.68 29.82 3.51
CA ASP A 176 -5.70 28.77 3.24
C ASP A 176 -6.22 27.86 2.13
N ALA A 177 -5.35 27.49 1.17
CA ALA A 177 -5.73 26.62 0.05
C ALA A 177 -6.32 25.27 0.51
N MET A 178 -6.01 24.85 1.74
CA MET A 178 -6.48 23.61 2.33
C MET A 178 -7.60 23.82 3.36
N ALA A 179 -8.19 25.02 3.42
CA ALA A 179 -9.31 25.30 4.30
C ALA A 179 -10.53 24.42 3.94
N LEU A 180 -11.02 23.66 4.91
CA LEU A 180 -12.18 22.78 4.72
C LEU A 180 -13.50 23.53 4.76
N ARG A 181 -13.55 24.58 5.58
CA ARG A 181 -14.69 25.45 5.80
C ARG A 181 -14.21 26.83 6.16
N VAL A 182 -14.96 27.82 5.71
CA VAL A 182 -14.89 29.19 6.21
C VAL A 182 -16.24 29.48 6.85
N GLU A 183 -16.24 29.74 8.14
CA GLU A 183 -17.42 30.03 8.95
C GLU A 183 -17.36 31.50 9.41
N GLU A 184 -18.51 32.12 9.58
CA GLU A 184 -18.58 33.45 10.19
C GLU A 184 -18.13 33.34 11.66
N GLY A 185 -17.11 34.09 12.05
CA GLY A 185 -16.44 33.87 13.33
C GLY A 185 -17.38 34.07 14.52
N GLN A 186 -17.22 33.22 15.54
CA GLN A 186 -18.01 33.37 16.77
C GLN A 186 -17.72 34.72 17.42
N GLY A 187 -18.71 35.62 17.40
CA GLY A 187 -18.59 36.99 17.92
C GLY A 187 -18.23 38.06 16.89
N GLY A 188 -18.28 37.76 15.58
CA GLY A 188 -18.38 38.76 14.52
C GLY A 188 -17.12 39.58 14.21
N ARG A 189 -15.95 39.22 14.76
CA ARG A 189 -14.74 40.02 14.52
C ARG A 189 -14.07 39.72 13.18
N TRP A 190 -13.93 38.43 12.82
CA TRP A 190 -13.32 37.96 11.56
C TRP A 190 -13.89 36.59 11.17
N PRO A 191 -14.01 36.24 9.87
CA PRO A 191 -14.35 34.89 9.46
C PRO A 191 -13.26 33.90 9.91
N GLU A 192 -13.65 32.70 10.32
CA GLU A 192 -12.75 31.63 10.74
C GLU A 192 -12.66 30.55 9.68
N GLN A 193 -11.49 29.98 9.50
CA GLN A 193 -11.26 28.84 8.65
C GLN A 193 -10.82 27.60 9.44
N VAL A 194 -11.25 26.43 8.99
CA VAL A 194 -10.80 25.14 9.52
C VAL A 194 -9.70 24.60 8.62
N VAL A 195 -8.48 24.47 9.15
CA VAL A 195 -7.32 23.99 8.39
C VAL A 195 -6.74 22.70 8.97
N PRO A 196 -6.16 21.81 8.15
CA PRO A 196 -5.46 20.63 8.63
C PRO A 196 -4.25 21.00 9.49
N GLY A 197 -4.23 20.51 10.72
CA GLY A 197 -3.06 20.60 11.60
C GLY A 197 -1.92 19.67 11.14
N PRO A 198 -0.74 19.73 11.77
CA PRO A 198 0.42 18.93 11.36
C PRO A 198 0.15 17.41 11.37
N LYS A 199 -0.58 16.92 12.38
CA LYS A 199 -0.95 15.50 12.49
C LYS A 199 -1.93 15.06 11.39
N ALA A 200 -2.89 15.91 11.02
CA ALA A 200 -3.80 15.61 9.91
C ALA A 200 -3.04 15.50 8.59
N ARG A 201 -2.13 16.46 8.31
CA ARG A 201 -1.28 16.45 7.10
C ARG A 201 -0.39 15.22 7.04
N ALA A 202 0.25 14.87 8.16
CA ALA A 202 1.05 13.67 8.25
C ALA A 202 0.21 12.40 7.98
N LEU A 203 -0.94 12.26 8.64
CA LEU A 203 -1.83 11.12 8.45
C LEU A 203 -2.30 10.97 6.99
N VAL A 204 -2.69 12.07 6.35
CA VAL A 204 -3.09 12.06 4.95
C VAL A 204 -1.92 11.71 4.04
N ALA A 205 -0.73 12.27 4.26
CA ALA A 205 0.47 11.89 3.53
C ALA A 205 0.78 10.38 3.66
N TYR A 206 0.56 9.79 4.84
CA TYR A 206 0.68 8.35 5.03
C TYR A 206 -0.34 7.58 4.20
N LEU A 207 -1.63 7.93 4.27
CA LEU A 207 -2.69 7.25 3.52
C LEU A 207 -2.48 7.35 2.00
N MET A 208 -2.00 8.51 1.52
CA MET A 208 -1.63 8.72 0.12
C MET A 208 -0.37 7.97 -0.29
N SER A 209 0.48 7.55 0.66
CA SER A 209 1.66 6.72 0.38
C SER A 209 1.34 5.22 0.28
N LEU A 210 0.13 4.77 0.61
CA LEU A 210 -0.24 3.36 0.63
C LEU A 210 -0.47 2.82 -0.79
N ARG A 211 0.44 1.95 -1.25
CA ARG A 211 0.47 1.42 -2.62
C ARG A 211 1.07 0.01 -2.74
N ALA A 212 0.28 -1.01 -2.46
CA ALA A 212 0.60 -2.41 -2.76
C ALA A 212 0.29 -2.79 -4.23
N ASP A 213 0.79 -1.97 -5.18
CA ASP A 213 0.43 -2.03 -6.61
C ASP A 213 1.55 -2.52 -7.54
N ALA A 214 2.77 -2.71 -7.03
CA ALA A 214 3.89 -3.17 -7.84
C ALA A 214 3.68 -4.64 -8.28
N PRO A 215 4.00 -5.01 -9.53
CA PRO A 215 4.02 -6.42 -9.92
C PRO A 215 5.13 -7.14 -9.13
N VAL A 216 4.75 -8.21 -8.43
CA VAL A 216 5.67 -9.06 -7.66
C VAL A 216 5.51 -10.50 -8.13
N PHE A 217 6.57 -11.29 -8.01
CA PHE A 217 6.58 -12.67 -8.52
C PHE A 217 5.46 -13.53 -7.90
N GLU A 218 5.23 -13.39 -6.59
CA GLU A 218 4.23 -14.17 -5.84
C GLU A 218 2.79 -13.75 -6.15
N ALA A 219 2.59 -12.55 -6.69
CA ALA A 219 1.30 -11.97 -7.02
C ALA A 219 1.44 -11.04 -8.25
N PRO A 220 1.45 -11.61 -9.48
CA PRO A 220 1.52 -10.81 -10.70
C PRO A 220 0.24 -9.98 -10.88
N LEU A 221 0.37 -8.85 -11.57
CA LEU A 221 -0.80 -8.05 -11.96
C LEU A 221 -1.65 -8.79 -13.01
N PRO A 222 -2.98 -8.56 -13.05
CA PRO A 222 -3.83 -9.06 -14.12
C PRO A 222 -3.26 -8.65 -15.50
N GLY A 223 -3.03 -9.62 -16.38
CA GLY A 223 -2.44 -9.40 -17.72
C GLY A 223 -0.90 -9.42 -17.79
N ALA A 224 -0.17 -9.38 -16.66
CA ALA A 224 1.28 -9.43 -16.66
C ALA A 224 1.85 -10.79 -17.15
N ALA A 225 1.13 -11.88 -16.88
CA ALA A 225 1.49 -13.21 -17.39
C ALA A 225 1.42 -13.28 -18.94
N GLU A 226 0.47 -12.57 -19.55
CA GLU A 226 0.34 -12.50 -21.01
C GLU A 226 1.44 -11.64 -21.65
N ALA A 227 1.82 -10.55 -20.97
CA ALA A 227 2.94 -9.69 -21.40
C ALA A 227 4.30 -10.41 -21.28
N ALA A 228 4.53 -11.15 -20.19
CA ALA A 228 5.74 -11.95 -20.00
C ALA A 228 5.85 -13.10 -21.03
N ALA A 229 4.72 -13.74 -21.36
CA ALA A 229 4.67 -14.76 -22.41
C ALA A 229 5.02 -14.19 -23.80
N LYS A 230 4.55 -12.98 -24.13
CA LYS A 230 4.89 -12.28 -25.39
C LYS A 230 6.37 -11.87 -25.46
N GLN A 231 6.97 -11.45 -24.34
CA GLN A 231 8.41 -11.14 -24.29
C GLN A 231 9.27 -12.40 -24.45
N SER A 232 8.90 -13.52 -23.84
CA SER A 232 9.64 -14.78 -23.99
C SER A 232 9.58 -15.35 -25.41
N ALA A 233 8.50 -15.06 -26.17
CA ALA A 233 8.38 -15.45 -27.58
C ALA A 233 9.29 -14.63 -28.53
N THR A 234 9.80 -13.47 -28.09
CA THR A 234 10.66 -12.60 -28.93
C THR A 234 12.15 -12.93 -28.76
N ASN A 235 12.51 -13.79 -27.79
CA ASN A 235 13.88 -14.27 -27.54
C ASN A 235 14.14 -15.70 -28.07
N ALA A 236 13.23 -16.26 -28.88
CA ALA A 236 13.51 -17.50 -29.60
C ALA A 236 14.61 -17.23 -30.65
N PRO A 237 15.68 -18.05 -30.74
CA PRO A 237 16.70 -17.84 -31.75
C PRO A 237 16.05 -17.98 -33.13
N ALA A 238 16.20 -16.95 -33.96
CA ALA A 238 15.78 -17.01 -35.36
C ALA A 238 16.47 -18.22 -36.01
N GLY A 239 15.68 -19.22 -36.39
CA GLY A 239 16.16 -20.38 -37.12
C GLY A 239 16.94 -19.92 -38.36
N GLY A 240 18.20 -20.33 -38.44
CA GLY A 240 19.09 -19.98 -39.54
C GLY A 240 18.49 -20.41 -40.87
N THR A 241 18.31 -19.45 -41.77
CA THR A 241 18.02 -19.72 -43.18
C THR A 241 19.27 -20.34 -43.80
N THR A 242 19.23 -21.65 -44.05
CA THR A 242 20.18 -22.33 -44.93
C THR A 242 20.02 -21.78 -46.35
N ASN A 243 20.99 -20.99 -46.80
CA ASN A 243 21.14 -20.62 -48.21
C ASN A 243 21.44 -21.87 -49.03
N GLN A 244 20.46 -22.40 -49.76
CA GLN A 244 20.73 -23.28 -50.89
C GLN A 244 21.19 -22.43 -52.08
N VAL A 245 22.47 -22.55 -52.41
CA VAL A 245 23.04 -22.02 -53.64
C VAL A 245 22.70 -23.01 -54.77
N SER A 246 21.81 -22.60 -55.66
CA SER A 246 21.52 -23.29 -56.92
C SER A 246 22.73 -23.21 -57.85
N ALA A 247 23.32 -24.35 -58.20
CA ALA A 247 24.28 -24.46 -59.30
C ALA A 247 23.55 -24.95 -60.57
N PRO A 248 23.75 -24.32 -61.74
CA PRO A 248 23.17 -24.80 -62.99
C PRO A 248 24.11 -25.83 -63.63
N ILE A 249 23.58 -27.02 -63.95
CA ILE A 249 24.25 -27.94 -64.88
C ILE A 249 23.32 -28.12 -66.07
N SER A 250 23.81 -27.70 -67.23
CA SER A 250 23.14 -27.82 -68.52
C SER A 250 23.81 -28.90 -69.37
N THR A 251 22.98 -29.60 -70.14
CA THR A 251 23.21 -30.31 -71.40
C THR A 251 23.63 -31.80 -71.44
N ASN A 252 22.70 -32.57 -72.02
CA ASN A 252 22.83 -33.50 -73.15
C ASN A 252 23.04 -35.01 -72.91
N THR A 253 21.89 -35.71 -72.90
CA THR A 253 21.47 -36.84 -73.77
C THR A 253 22.44 -37.96 -74.17
N VAL A 254 21.99 -39.19 -73.93
CA VAL A 254 21.79 -40.36 -74.85
C VAL A 254 22.26 -41.67 -74.19
N SER A 255 21.35 -42.67 -74.11
CA SER A 255 21.62 -44.11 -73.93
C SER A 255 21.78 -44.80 -75.29
N PRO A 256 22.31 -46.03 -75.40
CA PRO A 256 22.80 -46.96 -74.37
C PRO A 256 24.33 -47.07 -74.27
#